data_AF-A0A366AYZ6-F1
#
_entry.id   AF-A0A366AYZ6-F1
#
_cell.length_a   1.000
_cell.length_b   1.000
_cell.length_c   1.000
_cell.angle_alpha   90.00
_cell.angle_beta   90.00
_cell.angle_gamma   90.00
#
_symmetry.space_group_name_H-M   'P 1'
#
loop_
_entity.id
_entity.type
_entity.pdbx_description
1 polymer ?
#
loop_
_entity_poly.entity_id
_entity_poly.type
_entity_poly.pdbx_seq_one_letter_code
_entity_poly.pdbx_strand_id
1 'polypeptide(L)'
;MEKELHEQYEYARRRIKQKKRLYYHFVLFVLGSLLLFVAHNFLDSTVVTDWYLWIITIWLFLFILHFIKIFITDRFMNKDWEREQIDRLVTLQKKKVEQLQTQIANDEIKQ
;
A
#
# COMPACT_ATOMS: atom_id res chain seq x y z
N MET A 1 -22.38 -21.63 -2.87
CA MET A 1 -21.05 -21.80 -2.25
C MET A 1 -19.92 -21.30 -3.14
N GLU A 2 -19.73 -21.78 -4.37
CA GLU A 2 -18.59 -21.31 -5.21
C GLU A 2 -18.65 -19.82 -5.57
N LYS A 3 -19.83 -19.29 -5.93
CA LYS A 3 -20.00 -17.86 -6.25
C LYS A 3 -19.64 -16.94 -5.08
N GLU A 4 -20.04 -17.32 -3.87
CA GLU A 4 -19.79 -16.54 -2.66
C GLU A 4 -18.30 -16.52 -2.28
N LEU A 5 -17.61 -17.67 -2.41
CA LEU A 5 -16.16 -17.74 -2.21
C LEU A 5 -15.41 -16.86 -3.23
N HIS A 6 -15.85 -16.89 -4.49
CA HIS A 6 -15.27 -16.07 -5.55
C HIS A 6 -15.46 -14.57 -5.27
N GLU A 7 -16.64 -14.14 -4.80
CA GLU A 7 -16.90 -12.75 -4.43
C GLU A 7 -16.06 -12.28 -3.24
N GLN A 8 -15.92 -13.11 -2.20
CA GLN A 8 -15.06 -12.81 -1.04
C GLN A 8 -13.59 -12.64 -1.47
N TYR A 9 -13.11 -13.51 -2.36
CA TYR A 9 -11.76 -13.42 -2.91
C TYR A 9 -11.57 -12.14 -3.74
N GLU A 10 -12.49 -11.83 -4.66
CA GLU A 10 -12.42 -10.62 -5.48
C GLU A 10 -12.48 -9.35 -4.63
N TYR A 11 -13.29 -9.34 -3.57
CA TYR A 11 -13.30 -8.26 -2.59
C TYR A 11 -11.93 -8.11 -1.91
N ALA A 12 -11.38 -9.20 -1.37
CA ALA A 12 -10.09 -9.18 -0.69
C ALA A 12 -8.97 -8.65 -1.63
N ARG A 13 -8.94 -9.15 -2.86
CA ARG A 13 -8.00 -8.73 -3.90
C ARG A 13 -8.09 -7.23 -4.19
N ARG A 14 -9.30 -6.69 -4.36
CA ARG A 14 -9.51 -5.24 -4.58
C ARG A 14 -8.97 -4.42 -3.40
N ARG A 15 -9.17 -4.87 -2.17
CA ARG A 15 -8.67 -4.19 -0.96
C ARG A 15 -7.14 -4.19 -0.89
N ILE A 16 -6.50 -5.30 -1.25
CA ILE A 16 -5.02 -5.36 -1.28
C ILE A 16 -4.44 -4.43 -2.35
N LYS A 17 -5.06 -4.39 -3.55
CA LYS A 17 -4.64 -3.45 -4.61
C LYS A 17 -4.76 -1.98 -4.19
N GLN A 18 -5.80 -1.62 -3.45
CA GLN A 18 -5.96 -0.28 -2.87
C GLN A 18 -4.84 0.04 -1.86
N LYS A 19 -4.50 -0.88 -0.97
CA LYS A 19 -3.39 -0.72 0.00
C LYS A 19 -2.06 -0.52 -0.71
N LYS A 20 -1.76 -1.30 -1.76
CA LYS A 20 -0.54 -1.16 -2.57
C LYS A 20 -0.44 0.24 -3.20
N ARG A 21 -1.56 0.76 -3.74
CA ARG A 21 -1.61 2.12 -4.30
C ARG A 21 -1.41 3.19 -3.24
N LEU A 22 -2.04 3.05 -2.08
CA LEU A 22 -1.87 4.00 -0.97
C LEU A 22 -0.42 4.03 -0.48
N TYR A 23 0.20 2.86 -0.32
CA TYR A 23 1.61 2.75 0.06
C TYR A 23 2.53 3.47 -0.92
N TYR A 24 2.31 3.28 -2.24
CA TYR A 24 3.05 4.01 -3.26
C TYR A 24 2.92 5.53 -3.11
N HIS A 25 1.69 6.04 -2.92
CA HIS A 25 1.48 7.49 -2.73
C HIS A 25 2.12 7.99 -1.44
N PHE A 26 2.04 7.22 -0.36
CA PHE A 26 2.65 7.55 0.93
C PHE A 26 4.17 7.64 0.81
N VAL A 27 4.82 6.65 0.18
CA VAL A 27 6.27 6.65 -0.05
C VAL A 27 6.69 7.81 -0.96
N LEU A 28 5.96 8.04 -2.05
CA LEU A 28 6.17 9.18 -2.95
C LEU A 28 6.08 10.52 -2.20
N PHE A 29 5.07 10.68 -1.35
CA PHE A 29 4.85 11.88 -0.57
C PHE A 29 5.98 12.12 0.45
N VAL A 30 6.37 11.10 1.20
CA VAL A 30 7.45 11.21 2.19
C VAL A 30 8.77 11.55 1.51
N LEU A 31 9.12 10.86 0.43
CA LEU A 31 10.35 11.14 -0.34
C LEU A 31 10.31 12.53 -0.98
N GLY A 32 9.17 12.92 -1.55
CA GLY A 32 8.99 14.24 -2.15
C GLY A 32 9.15 15.35 -1.12
N SER A 33 8.54 15.18 0.05
CA SER A 33 8.71 16.10 1.17
C SER A 33 10.15 16.16 1.66
N LEU A 34 10.84 15.02 1.76
CA LEU A 34 12.24 14.97 2.17
C LEU A 34 13.14 15.67 1.16
N LEU A 35 12.91 15.46 -0.14
CA LEU A 35 13.61 16.17 -1.19
C LEU A 35 13.38 17.67 -1.09
N LEU A 36 12.13 18.11 -0.96
CA LEU A 36 11.80 19.53 -0.85
C LEU A 36 12.44 20.17 0.38
N PHE A 37 12.51 19.43 1.49
CA PHE A 37 13.19 19.86 2.71
C PHE A 37 14.71 20.01 2.48
N VAL A 38 15.37 19.01 1.89
CA VAL A 38 16.80 19.08 1.56
C VAL A 38 17.08 20.20 0.57
N ALA A 39 16.25 20.32 -0.47
CA ALA A 39 16.32 21.41 -1.42
C ALA A 39 16.23 22.75 -0.67
N HIS A 40 15.18 22.98 0.12
CA HIS A 40 15.03 24.23 0.87
C HIS A 40 16.21 24.53 1.82
N ASN A 41 16.80 23.53 2.45
CA ASN A 41 17.87 23.73 3.43
C ASN A 41 19.26 23.90 2.79
N PHE A 42 19.52 23.27 1.63
CA PHE A 42 20.81 23.35 0.93
C PHE A 42 20.84 24.36 -0.22
N LEU A 43 19.67 24.86 -0.66
CA LEU A 43 19.58 25.91 -1.68
C LEU A 43 19.69 27.29 -1.03
N ASP A 44 20.92 27.68 -0.69
CA ASP A 44 21.22 29.09 -0.52
C ASP A 44 21.13 29.84 -1.87
N SER A 45 20.90 31.14 -1.80
CA SER A 45 20.62 32.06 -2.93
C SER A 45 21.65 32.04 -4.08
N THR A 46 22.81 31.41 -3.88
CA THR A 46 23.89 31.27 -4.87
C THR A 46 23.63 30.20 -5.93
N VAL A 47 22.72 29.24 -5.68
CA VAL A 47 22.45 28.11 -6.59
C VAL A 47 21.41 28.45 -7.68
N VAL A 48 20.75 29.61 -7.61
CA VAL A 48 19.78 30.05 -8.63
C VAL A 48 20.44 30.21 -10.01
N THR A 49 21.77 30.45 -10.05
CA THR A 49 22.55 30.53 -11.30
C THR A 49 22.86 29.14 -11.88
N ASP A 50 22.88 28.09 -11.04
CA ASP A 50 23.28 26.72 -11.39
C ASP A 50 22.05 25.84 -11.69
N TRP A 51 21.37 26.16 -12.79
CA TRP A 51 20.20 25.42 -13.29
C TRP A 51 20.42 23.90 -13.44
N TYR A 52 21.66 23.45 -13.63
CA TYR A 52 22.00 22.02 -13.74
C TYR A 52 21.83 21.27 -12.41
N LEU A 53 22.03 21.92 -11.25
CA LEU A 53 21.85 21.29 -9.94
C LEU A 53 20.39 20.92 -9.68
N TRP A 54 19.46 21.75 -10.14
CA TRP A 54 18.02 21.46 -10.10
C TRP A 54 17.66 20.23 -10.95
N ILE A 55 18.22 20.13 -12.15
CA ILE A 55 17.99 18.99 -13.04
C ILE A 55 18.54 17.70 -12.42
N ILE A 56 19.77 17.74 -11.89
CA ILE A 56 20.38 16.57 -11.24
C ILE A 56 19.57 16.16 -10.01
N THR A 57 19.09 17.11 -9.21
CA THR A 57 18.26 16.84 -8.02
C THR A 57 16.95 16.16 -8.39
N ILE A 58 16.24 16.65 -9.42
CA ILE A 58 15.00 16.04 -9.90
C ILE A 58 15.27 14.65 -10.49
N TRP A 59 16.36 14.46 -11.24
CA TRP A 59 16.72 13.14 -11.75
C TRP A 59 17.05 12.14 -10.65
N LEU A 60 17.80 12.57 -9.64
CA LEU A 60 18.11 11.75 -8.46
C LEU A 60 16.83 11.33 -7.73
N PHE A 61 15.87 12.26 -7.59
CA PHE A 61 14.55 11.96 -7.02
C PHE A 61 13.81 10.86 -7.77
N LEU A 62 13.69 11.01 -9.09
CA LEU A 62 13.01 10.04 -9.94
C LEU A 62 13.72 8.68 -9.87
N PHE A 63 15.04 8.68 -9.78
CA PHE A 63 15.84 7.46 -9.64
C PHE A 63 15.58 6.76 -8.30
N ILE A 64 15.57 7.50 -7.19
CA ILE A 64 15.25 6.98 -5.85
C ILE A 64 13.82 6.39 -5.83
N LEU A 65 12.85 7.10 -6.41
CA LEU A 65 11.48 6.60 -6.53
C LEU A 65 11.41 5.29 -7.33
N HIS A 66 12.09 5.23 -8.46
CA HIS A 66 12.14 4.04 -9.30
C HIS A 66 12.79 2.86 -8.55
N PHE A 67 13.89 3.13 -7.84
CA PHE A 67 14.58 2.15 -7.00
C PHE A 67 13.65 1.61 -5.91
N ILE A 68 13.00 2.47 -5.12
CA ILE A 68 12.12 2.03 -4.02
C ILE A 68 10.89 1.30 -4.56
N LYS A 69 10.33 1.73 -5.70
CA LYS A 69 9.22 1.03 -6.36
C LYS A 69 9.60 -0.41 -6.72
N ILE A 70 10.75 -0.62 -7.36
CA ILE A 70 11.14 -1.96 -7.85
C ILE A 70 11.73 -2.81 -6.71
N PHE A 71 12.64 -2.26 -5.91
CA PHE A 71 13.37 -3.04 -4.89
C PHE A 71 12.59 -3.27 -3.61
N ILE A 72 11.78 -2.31 -3.16
CA ILE A 72 11.01 -2.44 -1.92
C ILE A 72 9.59 -2.87 -2.25
N THR A 73 8.85 -2.06 -3.01
CA THR A 73 7.41 -2.28 -3.20
C THR A 73 7.14 -3.58 -3.97
N ASP A 74 7.91 -3.89 -5.00
CA ASP A 74 7.68 -5.07 -5.82
C ASP A 74 8.23 -6.36 -5.19
N ARG A 75 9.34 -6.27 -4.44
CA ARG A 75 9.88 -7.40 -3.67
C ARG A 75 9.01 -7.75 -2.46
N PHE A 76 8.54 -6.74 -1.72
CA PHE A 76 7.74 -6.92 -0.51
C PHE A 76 6.28 -7.27 -0.83
N MET A 77 5.65 -6.57 -1.78
CA MET A 77 4.29 -6.89 -2.26
C MET A 77 4.33 -7.64 -3.58
N ASN A 78 5.05 -8.76 -3.57
CA ASN A 78 5.07 -9.72 -4.67
C ASN A 78 3.73 -10.49 -4.75
N LYS A 79 3.57 -11.33 -5.76
CA LYS A 79 2.34 -12.13 -5.96
C LYS A 79 2.05 -13.09 -4.80
N ASP A 80 3.07 -13.56 -4.11
CA ASP A 80 2.92 -14.54 -3.05
C ASP A 80 2.46 -13.88 -1.75
N TRP A 81 3.00 -12.70 -1.44
CA TRP A 81 2.49 -11.83 -0.38
C TRP A 81 1.04 -11.41 -0.64
N GLU A 82 0.69 -11.06 -1.89
CA GLU A 82 -0.69 -10.72 -2.24
C GLU A 82 -1.63 -11.90 -1.96
N ARG A 83 -1.23 -13.12 -2.32
CA ARG A 83 -2.00 -14.34 -2.06
C ARG A 83 -2.13 -14.63 -0.56
N GLU A 84 -1.05 -14.55 0.20
CA GLU A 84 -1.08 -14.78 1.66
C GLU A 84 -2.04 -13.80 2.36
N GLN A 85 -2.02 -12.53 1.95
CA GLN A 85 -2.88 -11.50 2.53
C GLN A 85 -4.35 -11.68 2.15
N ILE A 86 -4.63 -12.13 0.93
CA ILE A 86 -5.99 -12.46 0.51
C ILE A 86 -6.51 -13.66 1.30
N ASP A 87 -5.72 -14.73 1.41
CA ASP A 87 -6.13 -15.94 2.12
C ASP A 87 -6.41 -15.64 3.60
N ARG A 88 -5.50 -14.91 4.27
CA ARG A 88 -5.70 -14.41 5.63
C ARG A 88 -7.01 -13.62 5.77
N LEU A 89 -7.34 -12.75 4.81
CA LEU A 89 -8.57 -11.95 4.86
C LEU A 89 -9.82 -12.83 4.72
N VAL A 90 -9.79 -13.79 3.81
CA VAL A 90 -10.90 -14.74 3.57
C VAL A 90 -11.11 -15.64 4.78
N THR A 91 -10.05 -16.15 5.41
CA THR A 91 -10.15 -16.94 6.64
C THR A 91 -10.77 -16.13 7.78
N LEU A 92 -10.38 -14.86 7.94
CA LEU A 92 -10.97 -13.97 8.95
C LEU A 92 -12.46 -13.71 8.69
N GLN A 93 -12.85 -13.53 7.42
CA GLN A 93 -14.25 -13.35 7.05
C GLN A 93 -15.07 -14.60 7.38
N LYS A 94 -14.59 -15.80 6.99
CA LYS A 94 -15.25 -17.08 7.32
C LYS A 94 -15.43 -17.27 8.82
N LYS A 95 -14.38 -17.03 9.61
CA LYS A 95 -14.45 -17.13 11.07
C LYS A 95 -15.45 -16.14 11.67
N LYS A 96 -15.54 -14.93 11.13
CA LYS A 96 -16.48 -13.92 11.62
C LYS A 96 -17.93 -14.28 11.27
N VAL A 97 -18.17 -14.88 10.10
CA VAL A 97 -19.50 -15.40 9.74
C VAL A 97 -19.94 -16.51 10.70
N GLU A 98 -19.05 -17.47 10.98
CA GLU A 98 -19.33 -18.54 11.95
C GLU A 98 -19.67 -17.99 13.35
N GLN A 99 -18.89 -17.02 13.84
CA GLN A 99 -19.15 -16.36 15.12
C GLN A 99 -20.50 -15.63 15.15
N LEU A 100 -20.91 -15.01 14.05
CA LEU A 100 -22.22 -14.35 13.95
C LEU A 100 -23.36 -15.38 13.92
N GLN A 101 -23.19 -16.50 13.22
CA GLN A 101 -24.16 -17.59 13.22
C GLN A 101 -24.35 -18.18 14.62
N THR A 102 -23.26 -18.40 15.37
CA THR A 102 -23.34 -18.86 16.77
C THR A 102 -24.03 -17.85 17.67
N GLN A 103 -23.78 -16.55 17.49
CA GLN A 103 -24.46 -15.49 18.26
C GLN A 103 -25.96 -15.47 18.00
N ILE A 104 -26.37 -15.51 16.73
CA ILE A 104 -27.79 -15.55 16.33
C ILE A 104 -28.47 -16.79 16.94
N ALA A 105 -27.87 -17.98 16.82
CA ALA A 105 -28.43 -19.20 17.40
C ALA A 105 -28.58 -19.12 18.93
N ASN A 106 -27.60 -18.52 19.62
CA ASN A 106 -27.67 -18.33 21.08
C ASN A 106 -28.72 -17.29 21.50
N ASP A 107 -28.93 -16.25 20.69
CA ASP A 107 -29.94 -15.22 20.93
C ASP A 107 -31.36 -15.78 20.67
N GLU A 108 -31.54 -16.62 19.66
CA GLU A 108 -32.79 -17.36 19.39
C GLU A 108 -33.13 -18.37 20.50
N ILE A 109 -32.13 -19.03 21.11
CA ILE A 109 -32.34 -19.97 22.23
C ILE A 109 -32.67 -19.24 23.54
N LYS A 110 -32.29 -17.96 23.68
CA LYS A 110 -32.54 -17.14 24.87
C LYS A 110 -33.90 -16.42 24.85
N GLN A 111 -34.57 -16.34 23.71
CA GLN A 111 -35.94 -15.84 23.58
C GLN A 111 -36.97 -16.93 23.88
#